data_AF-A0A2M6Y8T3-F1
#
_entry.id   AF-A0A2M6Y8T3-F1
#
_cell.length_a   1.000
_cell.length_b   1.000
_cell.length_c   1.000
_cell.angle_alpha   90.00
_cell.angle_beta   90.00
_cell.angle_gamma   90.00
#
_symmetry.space_group_name_H-M   'P 1'
#
loop_
_entity.id
_entity.type
_entity.pdbx_description
1 polymer ?
#
loop_
_entity_poly.entity_id
_entity_poly.type
_entity_poly.pdbx_seq_one_letter_code
_entity_poly.pdbx_strand_id
1 'polypeptide(L)' 'MAKFKAGDGARVKDRPGWPGGYKIADWEGIIVEVKEDPAGYVIMKADKTGYDMAFPENELDKI' A
#
# COMPACT_ATOMS: atom_id res chain seq x y z
N MET A 1 14.08 2.36 -8.40
CA MET A 1 14.49 1.64 -7.17
C MET A 1 13.23 1.52 -6.33
N ALA A 2 12.87 0.32 -5.88
CA ALA A 2 11.65 0.12 -5.09
C ALA A 2 11.73 0.93 -3.80
N LYS A 3 10.67 1.66 -3.48
CA LYS A 3 10.58 2.52 -2.28
C LYS A 3 10.35 1.69 -1.02
N PHE A 4 9.76 0.52 -1.17
CA PHE A 4 9.44 -0.42 -0.10
C PHE A 4 10.21 -1.73 -0.25
N LYS A 5 10.29 -2.49 0.85
CA LYS A 5 10.75 -3.88 0.90
C LYS A 5 9.78 -4.72 1.72
N ALA A 6 9.81 -6.04 1.54
CA ALA A 6 9.06 -6.95 2.40
C ALA A 6 9.45 -6.74 3.88
N GLY A 7 8.45 -6.67 4.74
CA GLY A 7 8.57 -6.36 6.17
C GLY A 7 8.48 -4.87 6.52
N ASP A 8 8.46 -3.95 5.55
CA ASP A 8 8.23 -2.53 5.84
C ASP A 8 6.77 -2.29 6.26
N GLY A 9 6.57 -1.35 7.19
CA GLY A 9 5.26 -0.78 7.49
C GLY A 9 4.85 0.25 6.44
N ALA A 10 3.60 0.21 6.01
CA ALA A 10 3.06 1.14 5.04
C ALA A 10 1.64 1.58 5.42
N ARG A 11 1.31 2.82 5.07
CA ARG A 11 -0.04 3.40 5.21
C ARG A 11 -0.55 3.84 3.86
N VAL A 12 -1.80 3.50 3.55
CA VAL A 12 -2.48 3.96 2.34
C VAL A 12 -2.73 5.46 2.45
N LYS A 13 -2.22 6.22 1.47
CA LYS A 13 -2.45 7.65 1.36
C LYS A 13 -3.92 7.95 1.14
N ASP A 14 -4.38 9.05 1.70
CA ASP A 14 -5.61 9.65 1.23
C ASP A 14 -5.43 10.17 -0.20
N ARG A 15 -6.47 10.00 -1.02
CA ARG A 15 -6.50 10.49 -2.39
C ARG A 15 -7.56 11.59 -2.51
N PRO A 16 -7.21 12.84 -2.16
CA PRO A 16 -8.12 13.96 -2.28
C PRO A 16 -8.48 14.17 -3.76
N GLY A 17 -9.75 13.95 -4.10
CA GLY A 17 -10.29 14.12 -5.47
C GLY A 17 -11.01 12.91 -6.06
N TRP A 18 -11.00 11.74 -5.39
CA TRP A 18 -11.83 10.61 -5.81
C TRP A 18 -13.25 10.76 -5.22
N PRO A 19 -14.33 10.61 -6.02
CA PRO A 19 -15.69 10.75 -5.51
C PRO A 19 -15.98 9.64 -4.48
N GLY A 20 -16.08 10.04 -3.21
CA GLY A 20 -16.25 9.13 -2.06
C GLY A 20 -14.97 8.82 -1.29
N GLY A 21 -13.83 9.40 -1.65
CA GLY A 21 -12.52 9.13 -1.05
C GLY A 21 -12.03 7.70 -1.29
N TYR A 22 -10.79 7.41 -0.94
CA TYR A 22 -10.36 6.02 -0.82
C TYR A 22 -10.96 5.47 0.47
N LYS A 23 -11.93 4.54 0.40
CA LYS A 23 -12.54 3.93 1.62
C LYS A 23 -11.51 3.25 2.54
N ILE A 24 -10.35 2.96 1.98
CA ILE A 24 -9.21 2.33 2.64
C ILE A 24 -8.06 3.33 2.90
N ALA A 25 -8.30 4.64 2.76
CA ALA A 25 -7.36 5.65 3.21
C ALA A 25 -7.03 5.45 4.70
N ASP A 26 -5.79 5.76 5.06
CA ASP A 26 -5.23 5.55 6.40
C ASP A 26 -5.23 4.08 6.87
N TRP A 27 -5.47 3.12 5.99
CA TRP A 27 -5.24 1.73 6.33
C TRP A 27 -3.74 1.48 6.42
N GLU A 28 -3.34 0.87 7.53
CA GLU A 28 -1.97 0.47 7.77
C GLU A 28 -1.83 -1.04 7.53
N GLY A 29 -0.60 -1.44 7.25
CA GLY A 29 -0.26 -2.83 7.06
C GLY A 29 1.23 -3.04 6.82
N ILE A 30 1.60 -4.29 6.61
CA ILE A 30 2.97 -4.71 6.35
C ILE A 30 3.10 -5.10 4.88
N ILE A 31 4.13 -4.60 4.21
CA ILE A 31 4.49 -5.04 2.87
C ILE A 31 4.97 -6.49 2.94
N VAL A 32 4.31 -7.39 2.23
CA VAL A 32 4.69 -8.81 2.17
C VAL A 32 5.48 -9.13 0.91
N GLU A 33 5.28 -8.37 -0.17
CA GLU A 33 5.95 -8.60 -1.44
C GLU A 33 6.11 -7.28 -2.21
N VAL A 34 7.25 -7.11 -2.90
CA VAL A 34 7.45 -6.03 -3.88
C VAL A 34 7.44 -6.65 -5.26
N LYS A 35 6.57 -6.17 -6.15
CA LYS A 35 6.46 -6.67 -7.51
C LYS A 35 7.50 -5.98 -8.40
N GLU A 36 8.28 -6.80 -9.11
CA GLU A 36 9.20 -6.32 -10.14
C GLU A 36 8.48 -6.06 -11.47
N ASP A 37 7.39 -6.78 -11.74
CA ASP A 37 6.51 -6.62 -12.91
C ASP A 37 5.02 -6.84 -12.51
N PRO A 38 4.13 -5.84 -12.66
CA PRO A 38 4.43 -4.46 -13.03
C PRO A 38 5.27 -3.75 -11.96
N ALA A 39 6.33 -3.07 -12.39
CA ALA A 39 7.23 -2.36 -11.50
C ALA A 39 6.51 -1.24 -10.73
N GLY A 40 6.88 -1.06 -9.46
CA GLY A 40 6.31 -0.02 -8.60
C GLY A 40 4.99 -0.41 -7.93
N TYR A 41 4.65 -1.69 -7.93
CA TYR A 41 3.57 -2.26 -7.12
C TYR A 41 4.12 -3.06 -5.95
N VAL A 42 3.37 -3.08 -4.87
CA VAL A 42 3.64 -3.87 -3.67
C VAL A 42 2.38 -4.57 -3.21
N ILE A 43 2.55 -5.72 -2.57
CA ILE A 43 1.48 -6.39 -1.86
C ILE A 43 1.61 -6.02 -0.39
N MET A 44 0.58 -5.41 0.16
CA MET A 44 0.47 -5.06 1.57
C MET A 44 -0.59 -5.94 2.21
N LYS A 45 -0.26 -6.55 3.35
CA LYS A 45 -1.25 -7.18 4.22
C LYS A 45 -1.83 -6.12 5.14
N ALA A 46 -3.09 -5.75 4.91
CA ALA A 46 -3.76 -4.70 5.67
C ALA A 46 -4.17 -5.21 7.06
N ASP A 47 -3.85 -4.47 8.12
CA ASP A 47 -4.10 -4.91 9.49
C ASP A 47 -5.59 -5.00 9.82
N LYS A 48 -6.40 -4.11 9.23
CA LYS A 48 -7.86 -4.05 9.47
C LYS A 48 -8.63 -5.25 8.94
N THR A 49 -8.16 -5.89 7.87
CA THR A 49 -8.89 -6.98 7.20
C THR A 49 -8.12 -8.30 7.15
N GLY A 50 -6.79 -8.24 7.32
CA GLY A 50 -5.90 -9.39 7.16
C GLY A 50 -5.72 -9.86 5.72
N TYR A 51 -6.28 -9.14 4.73
CA TYR A 51 -6.15 -9.45 3.31
C TYR A 51 -4.88 -8.87 2.71
N ASP A 52 -4.31 -9.61 1.76
CA ASP A 52 -3.21 -9.16 0.92
C ASP A 52 -3.78 -8.34 -0.25
N MET A 53 -3.36 -7.09 -0.35
CA MET A 53 -3.87 -6.13 -1.32
C MET A 53 -2.72 -5.51 -2.12
N ALA A 54 -2.90 -5.39 -3.43
CA ALA A 54 -1.91 -4.76 -4.30
C ALA A 54 -2.09 -3.25 -4.33
N PHE A 55 -1.02 -2.51 -4.08
CA PHE A 55 -0.99 -1.05 -4.13
C PHE A 55 0.20 -0.58 -4.96
N PRO A 56 0.05 0.53 -5.71
CA PRO A 56 1.19 1.21 -6.28
C PRO A 56 1.96 1.95 -5.17
N GLU A 57 3.30 1.90 -5.19
CA GLU A 57 4.16 2.46 -4.14
C GLU A 57 3.95 3.97 -3.91
N ASN A 58 3.51 4.69 -4.93
CA ASN A 58 3.24 6.12 -4.84
C ASN A 58 1.99 6.47 -4.02
N GLU A 59 1.05 5.53 -3.88
CA GLU A 59 -0.16 5.64 -3.05
C GLU A 59 0.07 5.20 -1.60
N LEU A 60 1.30 4.83 -1.24
CA LEU A 60 1.66 4.45 0.12
C LEU A 60 2.67 5.42 0.75
N ASP A 61 2.50 5.66 2.04
CA ASP A 61 3.50 6.28 2.92
C ASP A 61 4.18 5.22 3.77
N LYS A 62 5.51 5.34 3.90
CA LYS A 62 6.29 4.43 4.74
C LYS A 62 6.22 4.90 6.20
N ILE A 63 6.08 3.95 7.11
CA ILE A 63 6.00 4.17 8.56
C ILE A 63 7.26 3.64 9.25
#